data_AF-A0A961KPX4-F1
#
_entry.id   AF-A0A961KPX4-F1
#
_cell.length_a   1.000
_cell.length_b   1.000
_cell.length_c   1.000
_cell.angle_alpha   90.00
_cell.angle_beta   90.00
_cell.angle_gamma   90.00
#
_symmetry.space_group_name_H-M   'P 1'
#
loop_
_entity.id
_entity.type
_entity.pdbx_description
1 polymer ?
#
loop_
_entity_poly.entity_id
_entity_poly.type
_entity_poly.pdbx_seq_one_letter_code
_entity_poly.pdbx_strand_id
1 'polypeptide(L)'
;MSLNTLACKAPIPHEPERGAEAAALFGRAPENVSALIAGVAGCSPYLRGLIGREAEWLADVLDTDPDQVLADILAAVRRDSIDILGRDLRQAKRRVALYTALADCGGVWPLG
;
A
#
# COMPACT_ATOMS: atom_id res chain seq x y z
N MET A 1 4.89 -14.81 4.06
CA MET A 1 6.00 -13.93 3.61
C MET A 1 5.39 -12.54 3.44
N SER A 2 6.02 -11.41 3.81
CA SER A 2 5.33 -10.09 3.84
C SER A 2 5.96 -9.04 2.90
N LEU A 3 5.31 -7.88 2.74
CA LEU A 3 5.91 -6.72 2.04
C LEU A 3 7.27 -6.36 2.63
N ASN A 4 7.39 -6.35 3.95
CA ASN A 4 8.65 -6.05 4.63
C ASN A 4 9.75 -7.07 4.31
N THR A 5 9.45 -8.37 4.27
CA THR A 5 10.46 -9.40 4.00
C THR A 5 10.79 -9.55 2.51
N LEU A 6 9.88 -9.17 1.61
CA LEU A 6 9.99 -9.47 0.16
C LEU A 6 10.29 -8.26 -0.72
N ALA A 7 10.04 -7.03 -0.26
CA ALA A 7 10.32 -5.84 -1.07
C ALA A 7 11.81 -5.74 -1.38
N CYS A 8 12.17 -5.98 -2.64
CA CYS A 8 13.55 -5.98 -3.14
C CYS A 8 13.76 -5.00 -4.30
N LYS A 9 12.67 -4.41 -4.81
CA LYS A 9 12.68 -3.45 -5.90
C LYS A 9 11.91 -2.20 -5.50
N ALA A 10 12.38 -1.05 -5.98
CA ALA A 10 11.69 0.22 -5.85
C ALA A 10 11.78 0.97 -7.19
N PRO A 11 10.68 1.57 -7.68
CA PRO A 11 10.75 2.46 -8.83
C PRO A 11 11.66 3.65 -8.56
N ILE A 12 12.29 4.19 -9.61
CA ILE A 12 13.04 5.44 -9.52
C ILE A 12 12.03 6.60 -9.52
N PRO A 13 11.92 7.40 -8.44
CA PRO A 13 10.89 8.43 -8.35
C PRO A 13 11.12 9.55 -9.36
N HIS A 14 10.09 9.90 -10.13
CA HIS A 14 10.09 11.09 -10.98
C HIS A 14 10.05 12.39 -10.16
N GLU A 15 9.33 12.38 -9.04
CA GLU A 15 9.26 13.47 -8.07
C GLU A 15 9.84 13.03 -6.70
N PRO A 16 11.17 13.09 -6.51
CA PRO A 16 11.83 12.50 -5.34
C PRO A 16 11.43 13.14 -4.01
N GLU A 17 11.21 14.47 -3.99
CA GLU A 17 10.75 15.19 -2.78
C GLU A 17 9.40 14.67 -2.30
N ARG A 18 8.45 14.49 -3.23
CA ARG A 18 7.12 13.95 -2.93
C ARG A 18 7.16 12.48 -2.50
N GLY A 19 8.13 11.73 -3.01
CA GLY A 19 8.41 10.37 -2.55
C GLY A 19 8.88 10.36 -1.09
N ALA A 20 9.85 11.21 -0.76
CA ALA A 20 10.38 11.33 0.59
C ALA A 20 9.32 11.77 1.62
N GLU A 21 8.46 12.72 1.26
CA GLU A 21 7.32 13.14 2.09
C GLU A 21 6.37 11.98 2.42
N ALA A 22 6.06 11.15 1.44
CA ALA A 22 5.19 9.99 1.64
C ALA A 22 5.86 8.91 2.52
N ALA A 23 7.14 8.65 2.31
CA ALA A 23 7.90 7.70 3.12
C ALA A 23 8.02 8.15 4.59
N ALA A 24 8.12 9.46 4.84
CA ALA A 24 8.18 10.03 6.19
C ALA A 24 6.95 9.69 7.05
N LEU A 25 5.79 9.40 6.44
CA LEU A 25 4.58 8.95 7.15
C LEU A 25 4.78 7.62 7.88
N PHE A 26 5.76 6.81 7.45
CA PHE A 26 6.01 5.48 7.99
C PHE A 26 7.17 5.45 8.99
N GLY A 27 7.74 6.62 9.33
CA GLY A 27 8.70 6.79 10.43
C GLY A 27 9.88 5.81 10.39
N ARG A 28 9.81 4.77 11.25
CA ARG A 28 10.86 3.75 11.43
C ARG A 28 10.65 2.50 10.56
N ALA A 29 9.88 2.60 9.48
CA ALA A 29 9.75 1.50 8.54
C ALA A 29 11.12 1.06 8.02
N PRO A 30 11.31 -0.25 7.77
CA PRO A 30 12.54 -0.78 7.20
C PRO A 30 12.91 -0.09 5.89
N GLU A 31 14.22 0.01 5.61
CA GLU A 31 14.75 0.82 4.51
C GLU A 31 14.18 0.41 3.14
N ASN A 32 14.00 -0.89 2.91
CA ASN A 32 13.40 -1.42 1.69
C ASN A 32 11.93 -1.00 1.53
N VAL A 33 11.15 -0.98 2.61
CA VAL A 33 9.77 -0.50 2.60
C VAL A 33 9.72 1.01 2.36
N SER A 34 10.57 1.76 3.04
CA SER A 34 10.69 3.21 2.86
C SER A 34 11.07 3.59 1.42
N ALA A 35 12.03 2.87 0.84
CA ALA A 35 12.45 3.06 -0.55
C ALA A 35 11.33 2.73 -1.54
N LEU A 36 10.60 1.63 -1.32
CA LEU A 36 9.45 1.25 -2.14
C LEU A 36 8.35 2.32 -2.09
N ILE A 37 7.98 2.79 -0.90
CA ILE A 37 6.97 3.84 -0.71
C ILE A 37 7.41 5.14 -1.40
N ALA A 38 8.66 5.55 -1.23
CA ALA A 38 9.19 6.75 -1.86
C ALA A 38 9.17 6.64 -3.40
N GLY A 39 9.62 5.50 -3.94
CA GLY A 39 9.60 5.23 -5.38
C GLY A 39 8.20 5.27 -5.97
N VAL A 40 7.25 4.56 -5.36
CA VAL A 40 5.85 4.50 -5.81
C VAL A 40 5.17 5.87 -5.70
N ALA A 41 5.33 6.57 -4.59
CA ALA A 41 4.73 7.90 -4.38
C ALA A 41 5.31 8.98 -5.30
N GLY A 42 6.61 8.89 -5.61
CA GLY A 42 7.29 9.79 -6.53
C GLY A 42 6.95 9.54 -8.00
N CYS A 43 6.44 8.35 -8.36
CA CYS A 43 6.03 8.02 -9.72
C CYS A 43 4.54 8.23 -10.00
N SER A 44 3.69 8.23 -8.97
CA SER A 44 2.23 8.29 -9.16
C SER A 44 1.55 9.20 -8.14
N PRO A 45 1.05 10.39 -8.56
CA PRO A 45 0.27 11.26 -7.70
C PRO A 45 -0.98 10.60 -7.12
N TYR A 46 -1.59 9.68 -7.87
CA TYR A 46 -2.73 8.88 -7.41
C TYR A 46 -2.32 7.96 -6.25
N LEU A 47 -1.24 7.18 -6.42
CA LEU A 47 -0.78 6.25 -5.38
C LEU A 47 -0.24 7.00 -4.15
N ARG A 48 0.44 8.14 -4.34
CA ARG A 48 0.81 9.03 -3.22
C ARG A 48 -0.42 9.46 -2.41
N GLY A 49 -1.50 9.85 -3.09
CA GLY A 49 -2.75 10.20 -2.43
C GLY A 49 -3.37 9.03 -1.65
N LEU A 50 -3.24 7.79 -2.16
CA LEU A 50 -3.68 6.60 -1.44
C LEU A 50 -2.79 6.29 -0.23
N ILE A 51 -1.46 6.37 -0.39
CA ILE A 51 -0.48 6.18 0.69
C ILE A 51 -0.79 7.11 1.85
N GLY A 52 -0.99 8.41 1.58
CA GLY A 52 -1.35 9.37 2.62
C GLY A 52 -2.69 9.07 3.30
N ARG A 53 -3.68 8.61 2.53
CA ARG A 53 -5.03 8.34 3.05
C ARG A 53 -5.12 7.07 3.89
N GLU A 54 -4.35 6.04 3.55
CA GLU A 54 -4.41 4.72 4.19
C GLU A 54 -3.11 4.42 4.96
N ALA A 55 -2.34 5.44 5.36
CA ALA A 55 -1.01 5.28 5.96
C ALA A 55 -1.00 4.41 7.22
N GLU A 56 -1.93 4.68 8.15
CA GLU A 56 -2.09 3.92 9.39
C GLU A 56 -2.36 2.44 9.10
N TRP A 57 -3.35 2.18 8.25
CA TRP A 57 -3.67 0.80 7.83
C TRP A 57 -2.52 0.12 7.09
N LEU A 58 -1.82 0.85 6.21
CA LEU A 58 -0.71 0.28 5.46
C LEU A 58 0.43 -0.11 6.40
N ALA A 59 0.71 0.70 7.43
CA ALA A 59 1.70 0.39 8.46
C ALA A 59 1.36 -0.90 9.22
N ASP A 60 0.08 -1.10 9.55
CA ASP A 60 -0.40 -2.30 10.28
C ASP A 60 -0.24 -3.61 9.48
N VAL A 61 -0.20 -3.53 8.15
CA VAL A 61 -0.16 -4.73 7.28
C VAL A 61 1.20 -4.99 6.63
N LEU A 62 2.24 -4.21 6.95
CA LEU A 62 3.58 -4.36 6.34
C LEU A 62 4.19 -5.75 6.58
N ASP A 63 3.91 -6.35 7.73
CA ASP A 63 4.41 -7.66 8.16
C ASP A 63 3.42 -8.80 7.91
N THR A 64 2.25 -8.50 7.33
CA THR A 64 1.22 -9.47 7.03
C THR A 64 1.47 -10.15 5.68
N ASP A 65 1.07 -11.41 5.56
CA ASP A 65 1.14 -12.15 4.31
C ASP A 65 0.25 -11.50 3.23
N PRO A 66 0.73 -11.24 1.99
CA PRO A 66 -0.01 -10.57 0.93
C PRO A 66 -1.39 -11.15 0.63
N ASP A 67 -1.50 -12.48 0.64
CA ASP A 67 -2.77 -13.15 0.35
C ASP A 67 -3.74 -12.93 1.52
N GLN A 68 -3.22 -12.91 2.75
CA GLN A 68 -4.00 -12.58 3.94
C GLN A 68 -4.46 -11.11 3.92
N VAL A 69 -3.61 -10.16 3.52
CA VAL A 69 -3.99 -8.75 3.43
C VAL A 69 -5.17 -8.57 2.46
N LEU A 70 -5.12 -9.23 1.30
CA LEU A 70 -6.22 -9.15 0.33
C LEU A 70 -7.51 -9.77 0.90
N ALA A 71 -7.40 -10.93 1.56
CA ALA A 71 -8.53 -11.59 2.20
C ALA A 71 -9.17 -10.69 3.28
N ASP A 72 -8.36 -10.04 4.12
CA ASP A 72 -8.80 -9.17 5.20
C ASP A 72 -9.50 -7.91 4.68
N ILE A 73 -8.98 -7.31 3.59
CA ILE A 73 -9.62 -6.16 2.95
C ILE A 73 -11.05 -6.52 2.50
N LEU A 74 -11.22 -7.70 1.91
CA LEU A 74 -12.53 -8.16 1.41
C LEU A 74 -13.47 -8.55 2.56
N ALA A 75 -12.93 -9.19 3.61
CA ALA A 75 -13.68 -9.60 4.79
C ALA A 75 -14.19 -8.40 5.61
N ALA A 76 -13.48 -7.27 5.59
CA ALA A 76 -13.86 -6.05 6.31
C ALA A 76 -15.10 -5.33 5.70
N VAL A 77 -15.59 -5.74 4.53
CA VAL A 77 -16.75 -5.11 3.89
C VAL A 77 -18.05 -5.54 4.56
N ARG A 78 -18.66 -4.62 5.32
CA ARG A 78 -19.92 -4.89 6.01
C ARG A 78 -21.13 -4.67 5.11
N ARG A 79 -22.20 -5.41 5.44
CA ARG A 79 -23.47 -5.42 4.68
C ARG A 79 -24.67 -4.94 5.49
N ASP A 80 -24.40 -4.30 6.62
CA ASP A 80 -25.42 -3.89 7.61
C ASP A 80 -26.38 -2.83 7.06
N SER A 81 -25.90 -1.95 6.17
CA SER A 81 -26.71 -0.96 5.46
C SER A 81 -26.08 -0.56 4.12
N ILE A 82 -26.86 0.03 3.21
CA ILE A 82 -26.38 0.52 1.91
C ILE A 82 -25.29 1.59 2.08
N ASP A 83 -25.45 2.49 3.07
CA ASP A 83 -24.48 3.56 3.33
C ASP A 83 -23.14 3.01 3.85
N ILE A 84 -23.20 2.04 4.77
CA ILE A 84 -22.02 1.35 5.29
C ILE A 84 -21.35 0.57 4.17
N LEU A 85 -22.12 -0.21 3.41
CA LEU A 85 -21.61 -0.99 2.28
C LEU A 85 -20.92 -0.10 1.24
N GLY A 86 -21.53 1.03 0.87
CA GLY A 86 -20.94 1.98 -0.08
C GLY A 86 -19.63 2.57 0.42
N ARG A 87 -19.53 2.91 1.71
CA ARG A 87 -18.30 3.39 2.34
C ARG A 87 -17.21 2.32 2.32
N ASP A 88 -17.53 1.12 2.80
CA ASP A 88 -16.58 0.03 2.98
C ASP A 88 -16.07 -0.47 1.62
N LEU A 89 -16.92 -0.57 0.60
CA LEU A 89 -16.50 -0.89 -0.78
C LEU A 89 -15.53 0.15 -1.36
N ARG A 90 -15.78 1.45 -1.13
CA ARG A 90 -14.86 2.51 -1.57
C ARG A 90 -13.51 2.43 -0.86
N GLN A 91 -13.48 2.02 0.41
CA GLN A 91 -12.24 1.81 1.14
C GLN A 91 -11.50 0.57 0.64
N ALA A 92 -12.20 -0.56 0.52
CA ALA A 92 -11.64 -1.80 -0.01
C ALA A 92 -11.00 -1.58 -1.38
N LYS A 93 -11.70 -0.90 -2.30
CA LYS A 93 -11.15 -0.56 -3.62
C LYS A 93 -9.83 0.21 -3.54
N ARG A 94 -9.72 1.21 -2.65
CA ARG A 94 -8.48 1.98 -2.49
C ARG A 94 -7.35 1.13 -1.93
N ARG A 95 -7.64 0.35 -0.89
CA ARG A 95 -6.66 -0.52 -0.24
C ARG A 95 -6.13 -1.60 -1.17
N VAL A 96 -7.02 -2.25 -1.94
CA VAL A 96 -6.62 -3.21 -2.99
C VAL A 96 -5.73 -2.52 -4.02
N ALA A 97 -6.16 -1.38 -4.58
CA ALA A 97 -5.36 -0.67 -5.58
C ALA A 97 -3.96 -0.27 -5.08
N LEU A 98 -3.88 0.21 -3.84
CA LEU A 98 -2.62 0.58 -3.21
C LEU A 98 -1.73 -0.64 -2.96
N TYR A 99 -2.27 -1.68 -2.33
CA TYR A 99 -1.50 -2.85 -1.95
C TYR A 99 -1.00 -3.62 -3.19
N THR A 100 -1.85 -3.73 -4.21
CA THR A 100 -1.47 -4.32 -5.50
C THR A 100 -0.29 -3.59 -6.12
N ALA A 101 -0.32 -2.26 -6.16
CA ALA A 101 0.79 -1.50 -6.74
C ALA A 101 2.10 -1.69 -5.97
N LEU A 102 2.05 -1.75 -4.63
CA LEU A 102 3.22 -2.00 -3.80
C LEU A 102 3.75 -3.43 -3.96
N ALA A 103 2.86 -4.43 -3.99
CA ALA A 103 3.25 -5.83 -4.13
C ALA A 103 3.86 -6.10 -5.52
N ASP A 104 3.32 -5.49 -6.56
CA ASP A 104 3.86 -5.53 -7.93
C ASP A 104 5.24 -4.85 -8.02
N CYS A 105 5.31 -3.55 -7.68
CA CYS A 105 6.56 -2.78 -7.75
C CYS A 105 7.65 -3.33 -6.82
N GLY A 106 7.26 -3.86 -5.66
CA GLY A 106 8.17 -4.45 -4.67
C GLY A 106 8.73 -5.82 -5.07
N GLY A 107 8.17 -6.44 -6.12
CA GLY A 107 8.53 -7.80 -6.54
C GLY A 107 8.00 -8.90 -5.61
N VAL A 108 6.97 -8.59 -4.81
CA VAL A 108 6.32 -9.53 -3.89
C VAL A 108 5.40 -10.48 -4.64
N TRP A 109 4.67 -9.96 -5.63
CA TRP A 109 3.91 -10.78 -6.55
C TRP A 109 4.72 -11.04 -7.83
N PRO A 110 4.94 -12.31 -8.20
CA PRO A 110 5.66 -12.63 -9.42
C PRO A 110 4.79 -12.29 -10.64
N LEU A 111 5.37 -11.57 -11.60
CA LEU A 111 4.73 -11.24 -12.87
C LEU A 111 5.00 -12.28 -13.99
N GLY A 112 5.80 -13.32 -13.70
CA GLY A 112 6.29 -14.30 -14.67
C GLY A 112 7.78 -14.16 -14.95
#